data_AF-A0A0Q4J487-F1
#
_entry.id   AF-A0A0Q4J487-F1
#
_cell.length_a   1.000
_cell.length_b   1.000
_cell.length_c   1.000
_cell.angle_alpha   90.00
_cell.angle_beta   90.00
_cell.angle_gamma   90.00
#
_symmetry.space_group_name_H-M   'P 1'
#
loop_
_entity.id
_entity.type
_entity.pdbx_description
1 polymer ?
#
loop_
_entity_poly.entity_id
_entity_poly.type
_entity_poly.pdbx_seq_one_letter_code
_entity_poly.pdbx_strand_id
1 'polypeptide(L)'
;MARYARSIRLGLTHYMGSAQRVRGWLHIGDGRLFATKDDVNWPGSRTWLHIIFNKPLIIFGLGLGENEVFLRWLLIERARYFAKFPDRRQSAWFIQRDKPDDDTAAGRRFFLEGVGIECIDVTTHSDIYESPAWDD
;
A
#
# COMPACT_ATOMS: atom_id res chain seq x y z
N MET A 1 -20.93 -4.25 18.95
CA MET A 1 -20.12 -3.12 18.46
C MET A 1 -18.83 -3.07 19.25
N ALA A 2 -17.69 -3.46 18.65
CA ALA A 2 -16.43 -3.57 19.38
C ALA A 2 -15.95 -2.17 19.85
N ARG A 3 -15.80 -1.97 21.16
CA ARG A 3 -15.24 -0.74 21.75
C ARG A 3 -13.72 -0.78 21.60
N TYR A 4 -13.19 -0.20 20.53
CA TYR A 4 -11.75 0.01 20.36
C TYR A 4 -11.26 1.09 21.34
N ALA A 5 -10.93 0.70 22.56
CA ALA A 5 -10.65 1.61 23.66
C ALA A 5 -9.42 2.52 23.44
N ARG A 6 -8.54 2.24 22.47
CA ARG A 6 -7.32 3.04 22.20
C ARG A 6 -6.88 2.88 20.74
N SER A 7 -7.44 3.63 19.80
CA SER A 7 -6.72 3.86 18.55
C SER A 7 -5.49 4.70 18.88
N ILE A 8 -4.29 4.13 18.70
CA ILE A 8 -3.06 4.89 18.85
C ILE A 8 -3.07 5.94 17.73
N ARG A 9 -3.32 7.20 18.08
CA ARG A 9 -3.17 8.32 17.13
C ARG A 9 -1.68 8.52 16.90
N LEU A 10 -1.17 7.88 15.85
CA LEU A 10 0.20 8.10 15.40
C LEU A 10 0.28 9.50 14.79
N GLY A 11 0.97 10.42 15.48
CA GLY A 11 1.34 11.72 14.92
C GLY A 11 2.40 11.61 13.82
N LEU A 12 2.63 12.73 13.11
CA LEU A 12 3.58 12.84 12.00
C LEU A 12 4.98 12.30 12.33
N THR A 13 5.49 12.57 13.53
CA THR A 13 6.79 12.08 14.01
C THR A 13 6.90 10.55 13.97
N HIS A 14 5.83 9.84 14.33
CA HIS A 14 5.83 8.37 14.27
C HIS A 14 5.89 7.87 12.82
N TYR A 15 5.16 8.51 11.90
CA TYR A 15 5.22 8.18 10.48
C TYR A 15 6.60 8.47 9.89
N MET A 16 7.18 9.62 10.21
CA MET A 16 8.53 9.98 9.78
C MET A 16 9.58 9.00 10.30
N GLY A 17 9.47 8.57 11.56
CA GLY A 17 10.34 7.54 12.11
C GLY A 17 10.20 6.20 11.38
N SER A 18 8.98 5.79 11.04
CA SER A 18 8.75 4.59 10.23
C SER A 18 9.33 4.70 8.83
N ALA A 19 9.11 5.82 8.14
CA ALA A 19 9.70 6.09 6.83
C ALA A 19 11.23 6.10 6.87
N GLN A 20 11.84 6.73 7.89
CA GLN A 20 13.29 6.77 8.05
C GLN A 20 13.89 5.37 8.25
N ARG A 21 13.28 4.52 9.09
CA ARG A 21 13.73 3.14 9.29
C ARG A 21 13.65 2.34 7.99
N VAL A 22 12.51 2.40 7.30
CA VAL A 22 12.32 1.66 6.04
C VAL A 22 13.25 2.18 4.94
N ARG A 23 13.50 3.48 4.88
CA ARG A 23 14.45 4.07 3.93
C ARG A 23 15.86 3.47 4.05
N GLY A 24 16.30 3.12 5.27
CA GLY A 24 17.55 2.40 5.48
C GLY A 24 17.60 1.06 4.75
N TRP A 25 16.51 0.29 4.85
CA TRP A 25 16.38 -1.04 4.21
C TRP A 25 16.16 -0.98 2.70
N LEU A 26 15.57 0.11 2.20
CA LEU A 26 15.33 0.30 0.77
C LEU A 26 16.57 0.85 0.04
N HIS A 27 17.25 1.87 0.61
CA HIS A 27 18.16 2.74 -0.16
C HIS A 27 19.59 2.88 0.36
N ILE A 28 19.86 2.73 1.66
CA ILE A 28 21.14 3.17 2.25
C ILE A 28 22.00 2.00 2.75
N GLY A 29 21.40 0.91 3.23
CA GLY A 29 22.12 -0.23 3.80
C GLY A 29 22.76 -1.20 2.79
N ASP A 30 23.56 -2.12 3.33
CA ASP A 30 23.98 -3.32 2.60
C ASP A 30 22.82 -4.33 2.51
N GLY A 31 22.74 -5.08 1.41
CA GLY A 31 21.60 -5.95 1.12
C GLY A 31 20.26 -5.20 0.93
N ARG A 32 20.30 -3.90 0.60
CA ARG A 32 19.09 -3.08 0.41
C ARG A 32 18.27 -3.51 -0.81
N LEU A 33 16.95 -3.40 -0.70
CA LEU A 33 16.02 -3.87 -1.75
C LEU A 33 16.31 -3.24 -3.13
N PHE A 34 16.69 -1.95 -3.19
CA PHE A 34 16.98 -1.29 -4.46
C PHE A 34 18.35 -1.63 -5.07
N ALA A 35 19.17 -2.45 -4.43
CA ALA A 35 20.47 -2.88 -4.97
C ALA A 35 20.60 -4.40 -5.09
N THR A 36 19.71 -5.18 -4.47
CA THR A 36 19.80 -6.64 -4.51
C THR A 36 19.42 -7.20 -5.87
N LYS A 37 20.17 -8.22 -6.31
CA LYS A 37 19.79 -9.03 -7.49
C LYS A 37 18.63 -9.99 -7.19
N ASP A 38 18.39 -10.28 -5.91
CA ASP A 38 17.37 -11.17 -5.40
C ASP A 38 16.38 -10.40 -4.50
N ASP A 39 15.09 -10.60 -4.71
CA ASP A 39 14.01 -9.94 -3.96
C ASP A 39 13.68 -10.60 -2.61
N VAL A 40 14.25 -11.77 -2.33
CA VAL A 40 14.04 -12.54 -1.09
C VAL A 40 15.07 -12.20 0.00
N ASN A 41 16.29 -11.82 -0.37
CA ASN A 41 17.37 -11.58 0.58
C ASN A 41 17.62 -10.09 0.85
N TRP A 42 16.76 -9.48 1.67
CA TRP A 42 16.90 -8.09 2.13
C TRP A 42 16.31 -7.91 3.55
N PRO A 43 16.67 -6.85 4.30
CA PRO A 43 16.28 -6.72 5.71
C PRO A 43 14.78 -6.76 5.99
N GLY A 44 13.94 -6.34 5.05
CA GLY A 44 12.49 -6.32 5.19
C GLY A 44 11.78 -7.59 4.72
N SER A 45 12.50 -8.63 4.28
CA SER A 45 11.93 -9.83 3.66
C SER A 45 10.97 -10.61 4.57
N ARG A 46 11.16 -10.53 5.89
CA ARG A 46 10.31 -11.18 6.90
C ARG A 46 9.24 -10.25 7.50
N THR A 47 8.86 -9.21 6.77
CA THR A 47 7.88 -8.22 7.23
C THR A 47 6.80 -7.98 6.18
N TRP A 48 5.75 -7.24 6.57
CA TRP A 48 4.71 -6.77 5.64
C TRP A 48 5.28 -5.97 4.45
N LEU A 49 6.47 -5.39 4.57
CA LEU A 49 7.11 -4.70 3.45
C LEU A 49 7.42 -5.67 2.31
N HIS A 50 7.78 -6.93 2.59
CA HIS A 50 8.01 -7.90 1.53
C HIS A 50 6.76 -8.18 0.71
N ILE A 51 5.59 -8.24 1.37
CA ILE A 51 4.29 -8.38 0.70
C ILE A 51 4.03 -7.15 -0.17
N ILE A 52 4.20 -5.94 0.38
CA ILE A 52 3.99 -4.69 -0.36
C ILE A 52 4.84 -4.63 -1.63
N PHE A 53 6.11 -4.99 -1.56
CA PHE A 53 7.03 -4.83 -2.69
C PHE A 53 7.09 -6.02 -3.65
N ASN A 54 6.73 -7.24 -3.24
CA ASN A 54 7.03 -8.45 -4.01
C ASN A 54 5.82 -9.39 -4.19
N LYS A 55 4.61 -8.97 -3.79
CA LYS A 55 3.38 -9.73 -4.02
C LYS A 55 2.32 -8.87 -4.75
N PRO A 56 1.37 -9.53 -5.44
CA PRO A 56 0.14 -8.87 -5.86
C PRO A 56 -0.60 -8.32 -4.65
N LEU A 57 -1.23 -7.15 -4.80
CA LEU A 57 -1.94 -6.48 -3.71
C LEU A 57 -3.40 -6.27 -4.05
N ILE A 58 -4.28 -6.58 -3.11
CA ILE A 58 -5.66 -6.10 -3.12
C ILE A 58 -5.83 -5.22 -1.90
N ILE A 59 -6.28 -3.99 -2.11
CA ILE A 59 -6.41 -2.96 -1.06
C ILE A 59 -7.87 -2.53 -1.00
N PHE A 60 -8.48 -2.60 0.18
CA PHE A 60 -9.83 -2.10 0.44
C PHE A 60 -9.97 -1.66 1.90
N GLY A 61 -11.04 -0.93 2.23
CA GLY A 61 -11.30 -0.45 3.58
C GLY A 61 -10.39 0.68 4.06
N LEU A 62 -9.63 1.31 3.15
CA LEU A 62 -8.76 2.44 3.43
C LEU A 62 -9.28 3.71 2.77
N GLY A 63 -9.08 4.85 3.43
CA GLY A 63 -9.45 6.16 2.90
C GLY A 63 -8.32 6.85 2.14
N LEU A 64 -7.07 6.48 2.44
CA LEU A 64 -5.84 7.19 2.02
C LEU A 64 -5.84 8.68 2.38
N GLY A 65 -6.47 9.03 3.49
CA GLY A 65 -6.51 10.37 4.06
C GLY A 65 -5.22 10.77 4.77
N GLU A 66 -5.34 11.79 5.62
CA GLU A 66 -4.21 12.43 6.30
C GLU A 66 -3.41 11.49 7.20
N ASN A 67 -4.03 10.44 7.73
CA ASN A 67 -3.39 9.50 8.65
C ASN A 67 -2.67 8.35 7.93
N GLU A 68 -2.88 8.15 6.63
CA GLU A 68 -2.28 7.05 5.86
C GLU A 68 -1.02 7.49 5.08
N VAL A 69 -0.31 8.52 5.56
CA VAL A 69 0.89 9.09 4.90
C VAL A 69 1.97 8.03 4.68
N PHE A 70 2.22 7.17 5.67
CA PHE A 70 3.25 6.14 5.55
C PHE A 70 2.89 5.11 4.47
N LEU A 71 1.61 4.72 4.37
CA LEU A 71 1.17 3.81 3.32
C LEU A 71 1.29 4.47 1.94
N ARG A 72 0.85 5.73 1.78
CA ARG A 72 1.02 6.47 0.52
C ARG A 72 2.49 6.54 0.11
N TRP A 73 3.38 6.80 1.05
CA TRP A 73 4.82 6.77 0.81
C TRP A 73 5.31 5.39 0.36
N LEU A 74 4.86 4.30 0.98
CA LEU A 74 5.21 2.93 0.56
C LEU A 74 4.73 2.61 -0.86
N LEU A 75 3.54 3.06 -1.26
CA LEU A 75 3.02 2.84 -2.62
C LEU A 75 3.85 3.60 -3.67
N ILE A 76 4.29 4.83 -3.35
CA ILE A 76 5.23 5.58 -4.19
C ILE A 76 6.56 4.84 -4.32
N GLU A 77 7.11 4.34 -3.21
CA GLU A 77 8.36 3.59 -3.22
C GLU A 77 8.22 2.26 -4.00
N ARG A 78 7.08 1.59 -3.91
CA ARG A 78 6.77 0.40 -4.72
C ARG A 78 6.75 0.72 -6.21
N ALA A 79 6.12 1.82 -6.61
CA ALA A 79 6.13 2.26 -8.01
C ALA A 79 7.56 2.55 -8.50
N ARG A 80 8.38 3.22 -7.69
CA ARG A 80 9.81 3.46 -7.99
C ARG A 80 10.61 2.17 -8.10
N TYR A 81 10.34 1.20 -7.23
CA TYR A 81 10.97 -0.11 -7.25
C TYR A 81 10.69 -0.84 -8.57
N PHE A 82 9.44 -0.85 -9.02
CA PHE A 82 9.07 -1.44 -10.31
C PHE A 82 9.52 -0.65 -11.53
N ALA A 83 9.64 0.67 -11.43
CA ALA A 83 10.28 1.46 -12.48
C ALA A 83 11.76 1.08 -12.65
N LYS A 84 12.45 0.75 -11.54
CA LYS A 84 13.84 0.30 -11.57
C LYS A 84 14.00 -1.16 -11.98
N PHE A 85 13.07 -2.02 -11.59
CA PHE A 85 13.07 -3.46 -11.91
C PHE A 85 11.72 -3.87 -12.54
N PRO A 86 11.49 -3.55 -13.82
CA PRO A 86 10.21 -3.79 -14.49
C PRO A 86 9.78 -5.26 -14.46
N ASP A 87 10.73 -6.19 -14.56
CA ASP A 87 10.49 -7.64 -14.56
C ASP A 87 9.94 -8.16 -13.22
N ARG A 88 10.08 -7.38 -12.14
CA ARG A 88 9.59 -7.73 -10.80
C ARG A 88 8.20 -7.17 -10.51
N ARG A 89 7.59 -6.46 -11.48
CA ARG A 89 6.31 -5.77 -11.29
C ARG A 89 5.21 -6.74 -10.88
N GLN A 90 4.48 -6.37 -9.84
CA GLN A 90 3.31 -7.11 -9.36
C GLN A 90 2.06 -6.26 -9.50
N SER A 91 0.95 -6.86 -9.91
CA SER A 91 -0.34 -6.19 -10.02
C SER A 91 -0.83 -5.68 -8.67
N ALA A 92 -1.65 -4.64 -8.69
CA ALA A 92 -2.27 -4.11 -7.49
C ALA A 92 -3.63 -3.50 -7.83
N TRP A 93 -4.60 -3.74 -6.95
CA TRP A 93 -5.97 -3.26 -7.08
C TRP A 93 -6.40 -2.52 -5.82
N PHE A 94 -7.17 -1.45 -6.00
CA PHE A 94 -7.82 -0.71 -4.94
C PHE A 94 -9.33 -0.79 -5.13
N ILE A 95 -10.00 -1.57 -4.28
CA ILE A 95 -11.44 -1.76 -4.33
C ILE A 95 -12.09 -0.71 -3.43
N GLN A 96 -12.95 0.10 -4.02
CA GLN A 96 -13.65 1.18 -3.31
C GLN A 96 -15.12 1.21 -3.69
N ARG A 97 -15.94 1.71 -2.77
CA ARG A 97 -17.33 2.02 -3.10
C ARG A 97 -17.38 3.37 -3.80
N ASP A 98 -18.12 3.44 -4.90
CA ASP A 98 -18.45 4.74 -5.47
C ASP A 98 -19.27 5.55 -4.46
N LYS A 99 -18.86 6.79 -4.22
CA LYS A 99 -19.48 7.71 -3.29
C LYS A 99 -19.62 9.03 -4.03
N PRO A 100 -20.83 9.34 -4.54
CA PRO A 100 -21.06 10.56 -5.33
C PRO A 100 -20.65 11.84 -4.60
N ASP A 101 -20.73 11.84 -3.27
CA ASP A 101 -20.41 12.99 -2.40
C ASP A 101 -18.97 12.97 -1.85
N ASP A 102 -18.08 12.11 -2.34
CA ASP A 102 -16.67 12.07 -1.93
C ASP A 102 -15.80 12.95 -2.83
N ASP A 103 -15.65 14.22 -2.45
CA ASP A 103 -14.80 15.20 -3.16
C ASP A 103 -13.32 14.78 -3.28
N THR A 104 -12.88 13.81 -2.46
CA THR A 104 -11.50 13.29 -2.51
C THR A 104 -11.32 12.12 -3.47
N ALA A 105 -12.41 11.55 -4.00
CA ALA A 105 -12.37 10.34 -4.83
C ALA A 105 -11.53 10.52 -6.10
N ALA A 106 -11.67 11.66 -6.79
CA ALA A 106 -10.91 11.96 -8.00
C ALA A 106 -9.40 12.05 -7.72
N GLY A 107 -9.01 12.77 -6.66
CA GLY A 107 -7.61 12.90 -6.26
C GLY A 107 -7.00 11.58 -5.80
N ARG A 108 -7.78 10.77 -5.07
CA ARG A 108 -7.37 9.42 -4.64
C ARG A 108 -7.15 8.50 -5.83
N ARG A 109 -8.08 8.45 -6.78
CA ARG A 109 -7.94 7.66 -8.02
C ARG A 109 -6.70 8.08 -8.81
N PHE A 110 -6.55 9.39 -9.04
CA PHE A 110 -5.39 9.93 -9.74
C PHE A 110 -4.06 9.50 -9.10
N PHE A 111 -3.97 9.59 -7.77
CA PHE A 111 -2.79 9.13 -7.04
C PHE A 111 -2.54 7.63 -7.23
N LEU A 112 -3.57 6.80 -7.03
CA LEU A 112 -3.47 5.34 -7.10
C LEU A 112 -3.06 4.86 -8.49
N GLU A 113 -3.73 5.35 -9.54
CA GLU A 113 -3.41 5.01 -10.92
C GLU A 113 -2.01 5.49 -11.30
N GLY A 114 -1.62 6.68 -10.83
CA GLY A 114 -0.28 7.24 -11.02
C GLY A 114 0.85 6.41 -10.40
N VAL A 115 0.57 5.63 -9.35
CA VAL A 115 1.52 4.66 -8.75
C VAL A 115 1.32 3.23 -9.26
N GLY A 116 0.49 3.05 -10.30
CA GLY A 116 0.28 1.77 -10.98
C GLY A 116 -0.66 0.82 -10.25
N ILE A 117 -1.66 1.36 -9.53
CA ILE A 117 -2.72 0.60 -8.85
C ILE A 117 -4.03 0.82 -9.60
N GLU A 118 -4.68 -0.26 -9.98
CA GLU A 118 -5.97 -0.23 -10.68
C GLU A 118 -7.10 0.00 -9.68
N CYS A 119 -7.96 1.00 -9.93
CA CYS A 119 -9.13 1.27 -9.09
C CYS A 119 -10.34 0.48 -9.59
N ILE A 120 -10.96 -0.30 -8.70
CA ILE A 120 -12.19 -1.04 -8.97
C ILE A 120 -13.30 -0.42 -8.12
N ASP A 121 -14.33 0.10 -8.77
CA ASP A 121 -15.51 0.62 -8.08
C ASP A 121 -16.56 -0.48 -7.91
N VAL A 122 -17.12 -0.56 -6.70
CA VAL A 122 -18.22 -1.46 -6.36
C VAL A 122 -19.42 -0.67 -5.84
N THR A 123 -20.59 -1.30 -5.86
CA THR A 123 -21.85 -0.64 -5.47
C THR A 123 -22.09 -0.78 -3.97
N THR A 124 -21.83 -1.97 -3.43
CA THR A 124 -22.12 -2.31 -2.04
C THR A 124 -20.87 -2.79 -1.31
N HIS A 125 -20.90 -2.76 0.03
CA HIS A 125 -19.83 -3.36 0.82
C HIS A 125 -19.85 -4.89 0.71
N SER A 126 -21.02 -5.50 0.52
CA SER A 126 -21.14 -6.95 0.31
C SER A 126 -20.40 -7.40 -0.95
N ASP A 127 -20.34 -6.57 -1.99
CA ASP A 127 -19.53 -6.83 -3.19
C ASP A 127 -18.02 -6.98 -2.87
N ILE A 128 -17.55 -6.41 -1.75
CA ILE A 128 -16.17 -6.55 -1.27
C ILE A 128 -16.05 -7.74 -0.33
N TYR A 129 -16.90 -7.84 0.69
CA TYR A 129 -16.70 -8.77 1.81
C TYR A 129 -17.36 -10.14 1.64
N GLU A 130 -18.35 -10.24 0.75
CA GLU A 130 -19.13 -11.46 0.47
C GLU A 130 -18.92 -11.91 -0.98
N SER A 131 -17.85 -11.46 -1.62
CA SER A 131 -17.54 -11.85 -2.98
C SER A 131 -17.25 -13.35 -3.06
N PRO A 132 -17.90 -14.10 -3.97
CA PRO A 132 -17.58 -15.50 -4.22
C PRO A 132 -16.12 -15.71 -4.65
N ALA A 133 -15.41 -14.66 -5.06
CA ALA A 133 -13.98 -14.73 -5.37
C ALA A 133 -13.09 -15.07 -4.15
N TRP A 134 -13.64 -15.03 -2.93
CA TRP A 134 -12.94 -15.43 -1.71
C TRP A 134 -13.19 -16.88 -1.30
N ASP A 135 -14.21 -17.53 -1.86
CA ASP A 135 -14.54 -18.91 -1.57
C ASP A 135 -13.68 -19.82 -2.45
N ASP A 136 -12.64 -20.40 -1.86
CA ASP A 136 -11.80 -21.45 -2.47
C ASP A 136 -12.54 -22.80 -2.57
#